data_AF-A0AAU1CP89-F1
#
_entry.id   AF-A0AAU1CP89-F1
#
_cell.length_a   1.000
_cell.length_b   1.000
_cell.length_c   1.000
_cell.angle_alpha   90.00
_cell.angle_beta   90.00
_cell.angle_gamma   90.00
#
_symmetry.space_group_name_H-M   'P 1'
#
loop_
_entity.id
_entity.type
_entity.pdbx_description
1 polymer ?
#
loop_
_entity_poly.entity_id
_entity_poly.type
_entity_poly.pdbx_seq_one_letter_code
_entity_poly.pdbx_strand_id
1 'polypeptide(L)'
;MPEIDLLLGQIVPAVAAAVGAYGDSVLTRAEDEAAGATVRLGQRLLDRILHRSADADPVRAAVTNLADAAPNTLASRRTELRDALQEVLRDTPELAAELSALLRERPAVQAGGAHSVALGGDNSGIISTGEGATNTLHQ
;
A
#
# COMPACT_ATOMS: atom_id res chain seq x y z
N MET A 1 -6.80 -18.69 -4.66
CA MET A 1 -6.88 -17.68 -3.58
C MET A 1 -5.57 -17.04 -3.10
N PRO A 2 -4.35 -17.59 -3.27
CA PRO A 2 -3.14 -16.91 -2.76
C PRO A 2 -2.76 -15.63 -3.52
N GLU A 3 -3.27 -15.44 -4.74
CA GLU A 3 -2.95 -14.27 -5.58
C GLU A 3 -3.56 -12.96 -5.08
N ILE A 4 -4.80 -13.00 -4.58
CA ILE A 4 -5.47 -11.82 -3.97
C ILE A 4 -4.73 -11.41 -2.68
N ASP A 5 -4.29 -12.38 -1.87
CA ASP A 5 -3.56 -12.08 -0.64
C ASP A 5 -2.21 -11.39 -0.89
N LEU A 6 -1.51 -11.79 -1.95
CA LEU A 6 -0.28 -11.15 -2.41
C LEU A 6 -0.55 -9.72 -2.92
N LEU A 7 -1.60 -9.54 -3.70
CA LEU A 7 -2.06 -8.22 -4.16
C LEU A 7 -2.37 -7.29 -2.98
N LEU A 8 -3.16 -7.76 -2.01
CA LEU A 8 -3.50 -6.99 -0.81
C LEU A 8 -2.27 -6.62 0.02
N GLY A 9 -1.25 -7.49 0.05
CA GLY A 9 0.04 -7.20 0.68
C GLY A 9 0.77 -5.98 0.09
N GLN A 10 0.50 -5.62 -1.17
CA GLN A 10 1.08 -4.47 -1.83
C GLN A 10 0.13 -3.25 -1.86
N ILE A 11 -1.18 -3.49 -2.03
CA ILE A 11 -2.20 -2.43 -2.11
C ILE A 11 -2.39 -1.74 -0.76
N VAL A 12 -2.58 -2.50 0.33
CA VAL A 12 -2.90 -1.93 1.64
C VAL A 12 -1.84 -0.94 2.13
N PRO A 13 -0.52 -1.23 2.07
CA PRO A 13 0.50 -0.27 2.46
C PRO A 13 0.53 1.00 1.61
N ALA A 14 0.28 0.90 0.29
CA ALA A 14 0.25 2.04 -0.61
C ALA A 14 -0.95 2.95 -0.31
N VAL A 15 -2.15 2.37 -0.15
CA VAL A 15 -3.35 3.11 0.23
C VAL A 15 -3.19 3.74 1.61
N ALA A 16 -2.67 3.00 2.60
CA ALA A 16 -2.43 3.54 3.95
C ALA A 16 -1.41 4.69 3.95
N ALA A 17 -0.40 4.65 3.07
CA ALA A 17 0.53 5.78 2.91
C ALA A 17 -0.17 7.02 2.35
N ALA A 18 -1.06 6.84 1.37
CA ALA A 18 -1.84 7.95 0.82
C ALA A 18 -2.83 8.53 1.82
N VAL A 19 -3.51 7.69 2.60
CA VAL A 19 -4.36 8.11 3.72
C VAL A 19 -3.54 8.84 4.79
N GLY A 20 -2.33 8.37 5.11
CA GLY A 20 -1.46 9.06 6.07
C GLY A 20 -1.00 10.45 5.59
N ALA A 21 -0.87 10.65 4.28
CA ALA A 21 -0.47 11.93 3.70
C ALA A 21 -1.63 12.93 3.56
N TYR A 22 -2.82 12.44 3.22
CA TYR A 22 -3.96 13.27 2.81
C TYR A 22 -5.23 13.10 3.63
N GLY A 23 -5.25 12.18 4.61
CA GLY A 23 -6.46 11.83 5.34
C GLY A 23 -7.53 11.24 4.43
N ASP A 24 -8.79 11.59 4.68
CA ASP A 24 -9.96 11.21 3.89
C ASP A 24 -9.99 11.89 2.51
N SER A 25 -9.32 13.04 2.34
CA SER A 25 -9.30 13.78 1.08
C SER A 25 -8.72 12.97 -0.08
N VAL A 26 -7.95 11.92 0.22
CA VAL A 26 -7.46 10.93 -0.76
C VAL A 26 -8.59 10.28 -1.58
N LEU A 27 -9.83 10.24 -1.07
CA LEU A 27 -11.00 9.68 -1.75
C LEU A 27 -11.48 10.53 -2.94
N THR A 28 -11.11 11.81 -2.97
CA THR A 28 -11.57 12.77 -4.00
C THR A 28 -10.42 13.45 -4.73
N ARG A 29 -9.20 13.39 -4.17
CA ARG A 29 -8.01 14.03 -4.70
C ARG A 29 -7.35 13.14 -5.75
N ALA A 30 -7.13 13.70 -6.94
CA ALA A 30 -6.33 13.08 -7.98
C ALA A 30 -4.86 12.89 -7.55
N GLU A 31 -4.08 12.13 -8.34
CA GLU A 31 -2.64 11.97 -8.13
C GLU A 31 -1.95 13.34 -7.98
N ASP A 32 -1.21 13.49 -6.89
CA ASP A 32 -0.45 14.70 -6.61
C ASP A 32 1.02 14.45 -6.98
N GLU A 33 1.48 15.09 -8.05
CA GLU A 33 2.84 14.91 -8.59
C GLU A 33 3.94 15.25 -7.58
N ALA A 34 3.66 16.12 -6.61
CA ALA A 34 4.61 16.46 -5.55
C ALA A 34 4.71 15.40 -4.45
N ALA A 35 3.77 14.45 -4.39
CA ALA A 35 3.76 13.40 -3.38
C ALA A 35 4.83 12.34 -3.64
N GLY A 36 5.27 11.65 -2.58
CA GLY A 36 6.18 10.51 -2.72
C GLY A 36 5.56 9.40 -3.57
N ALA A 37 6.40 8.63 -4.28
CA ALA A 37 5.92 7.64 -5.25
C ALA A 37 4.88 6.67 -4.66
N THR A 38 5.07 6.19 -3.43
CA THR A 38 4.13 5.29 -2.71
C THR A 38 2.77 5.92 -2.43
N VAL A 39 2.74 7.21 -2.09
CA VAL A 39 1.49 7.96 -1.92
C VAL A 39 0.74 8.04 -3.24
N ARG A 40 1.46 8.41 -4.33
CA ARG A 40 0.87 8.51 -5.66
C ARG A 40 0.29 7.18 -6.17
N LEU A 41 0.98 6.07 -5.92
CA LEU A 41 0.42 4.75 -6.22
C LEU A 41 -0.84 4.47 -5.39
N GLY A 42 -0.83 4.79 -4.09
CA GLY A 42 -2.01 4.66 -3.24
C GLY A 42 -3.21 5.41 -3.81
N GLN A 43 -3.00 6.65 -4.27
CA GLN A 43 -4.03 7.45 -4.94
C GLN A 43 -4.53 6.79 -6.22
N ARG A 44 -3.64 6.33 -7.12
CA ARG A 44 -4.02 5.62 -8.36
C ARG A 44 -4.79 4.34 -8.12
N LEU A 45 -4.33 3.52 -7.17
CA LEU A 45 -5.00 2.27 -6.82
C LEU A 45 -6.40 2.56 -6.28
N LEU A 46 -6.52 3.51 -5.36
CA LEU A 46 -7.79 3.88 -4.75
C LEU A 46 -8.75 4.45 -5.79
N ASP A 47 -8.30 5.37 -6.63
CA ASP A 47 -9.08 5.92 -7.74
C ASP A 47 -9.64 4.80 -8.65
N ARG A 48 -8.79 3.84 -9.01
CA ARG A 48 -9.18 2.70 -9.83
C ARG A 48 -10.23 1.82 -9.16
N ILE A 49 -10.05 1.52 -7.86
CA ILE A 49 -10.98 0.71 -7.07
C ILE A 49 -12.34 1.41 -6.95
N LEU A 50 -12.35 2.70 -6.62
CA LEU A 50 -13.58 3.47 -6.42
C LEU A 50 -14.40 3.64 -7.72
N HIS A 51 -13.73 3.70 -8.87
CA HIS A 51 -14.40 3.83 -10.17
C HIS A 51 -14.83 2.50 -10.81
N ARG A 52 -14.20 1.37 -10.43
CA ARG A 52 -14.46 0.07 -11.04
C ARG A 52 -15.30 -0.87 -10.19
N SER A 53 -15.29 -0.70 -8.87
CA SER A 53 -16.14 -1.53 -8.01
C SER A 53 -17.61 -1.19 -8.20
N ALA A 54 -18.46 -2.21 -8.25
CA ALA A 54 -19.91 -2.03 -8.25
C ALA A 54 -20.40 -1.42 -6.93
N ASP A 55 -19.77 -1.81 -5.81
CA ASP A 55 -19.94 -1.22 -4.50
C ASP A 55 -18.57 -0.86 -3.90
N ALA A 56 -18.33 0.43 -3.71
CA ALA A 56 -17.10 0.96 -3.14
C ALA A 56 -17.32 1.58 -1.75
N ASP A 57 -18.54 1.55 -1.22
CA ASP A 57 -18.86 2.17 0.07
C ASP A 57 -18.08 1.53 1.24
N PRO A 58 -17.89 0.19 1.30
CA PRO A 58 -17.04 -0.42 2.32
C PRO A 58 -15.60 0.10 2.30
N VAL A 59 -15.04 0.31 1.10
CA VAL A 59 -13.67 0.84 0.94
C VAL A 59 -13.61 2.30 1.35
N ARG A 60 -14.61 3.12 0.98
CA ARG A 60 -14.69 4.54 1.42
C ARG A 60 -14.75 4.63 2.93
N ALA A 61 -15.63 3.85 3.56
CA ALA A 61 -15.78 3.81 5.02
C ALA A 61 -14.48 3.38 5.71
N ALA A 62 -13.82 2.33 5.22
CA ALA A 62 -12.56 1.87 5.78
C ALA A 62 -11.43 2.90 5.64
N VAL A 63 -11.38 3.64 4.53
CA VAL A 63 -10.43 4.74 4.32
C VAL A 63 -10.69 5.89 5.29
N THR A 64 -11.94 6.34 5.45
CA THR A 64 -12.30 7.38 6.42
C THR A 64 -11.97 6.94 7.85
N ASN A 65 -12.32 5.70 8.23
CA ASN A 65 -12.00 5.13 9.53
C ASN A 65 -10.49 5.03 9.78
N LEU A 66 -9.69 4.79 8.74
CA LEU A 66 -8.23 4.78 8.82
C LEU A 66 -7.65 6.20 8.95
N ALA A 67 -8.25 7.18 8.28
CA ALA A 67 -7.85 8.59 8.38
C ALA A 67 -8.07 9.14 9.81
N ASP A 68 -9.18 8.76 10.44
CA ASP A 68 -9.55 9.18 11.81
C ASP A 68 -8.92 8.30 12.91
N ALA A 69 -8.10 7.32 12.53
CA ALA A 69 -7.58 6.32 13.45
C ALA A 69 -6.59 6.91 14.47
N ALA A 70 -6.84 6.64 15.75
CA ALA A 70 -5.83 6.86 16.79
C ALA A 70 -4.66 5.86 16.63
N PRO A 71 -3.43 6.21 17.05
CA PRO A 71 -2.23 5.38 16.85
C PRO A 71 -2.36 3.93 17.34
N ASN A 72 -3.06 3.71 18.46
CA ASN A 72 -3.31 2.40 19.05
C ASN A 72 -4.35 1.56 18.29
N THR A 73 -5.11 2.16 17.37
CA THR A 73 -6.14 1.50 16.56
C THR A 73 -5.75 1.31 15.10
N LEU A 74 -4.62 1.88 14.66
CA LEU A 74 -4.14 1.84 13.27
C LEU A 74 -4.05 0.42 12.70
N ALA A 75 -3.59 -0.55 13.50
CA ALA A 75 -3.48 -1.93 13.07
C ALA A 75 -4.86 -2.51 12.73
N SER A 76 -5.84 -2.31 13.61
CA SER A 76 -7.22 -2.78 13.38
C SER A 76 -7.87 -2.09 12.18
N ARG A 77 -7.65 -0.79 11.99
CA ARG A 77 -8.17 -0.05 10.82
C ARG A 77 -7.54 -0.49 9.51
N ARG A 78 -6.25 -0.88 9.52
CA ARG A 78 -5.60 -1.49 8.35
C ARG A 78 -6.16 -2.86 8.03
N THR A 79 -6.52 -3.66 9.03
CA THR A 79 -7.21 -4.94 8.81
C THR A 79 -8.59 -4.72 8.20
N GLU A 80 -9.36 -3.77 8.72
CA GLU A 80 -10.67 -3.39 8.15
C GLU A 80 -10.56 -2.96 6.67
N LEU A 81 -9.57 -2.14 6.33
CA LEU A 81 -9.27 -1.78 4.94
C LEU A 81 -8.89 -3.01 4.09
N ARG A 82 -8.09 -3.92 4.63
CA ARG A 82 -7.72 -5.17 3.94
C ARG A 82 -8.96 -6.00 3.61
N ASP A 83 -9.87 -6.15 4.58
CA ASP A 83 -11.08 -6.96 4.44
C ASP A 83 -12.02 -6.35 3.39
N ALA A 84 -12.26 -5.04 3.44
CA ALA A 84 -13.07 -4.33 2.44
C ALA A 84 -12.49 -4.46 1.02
N LEU A 85 -11.17 -4.33 0.86
CA LEU A 85 -10.50 -4.52 -0.43
C LEU A 85 -10.57 -5.97 -0.90
N GLN A 86 -10.47 -6.94 0.00
CA GLN A 86 -10.57 -8.35 -0.33
C GLN A 86 -11.94 -8.71 -0.90
N GLU A 87 -13.01 -8.15 -0.32
CA GLU A 87 -14.37 -8.35 -0.81
C GLU A 87 -14.53 -7.76 -2.22
N VAL A 88 -14.12 -6.51 -2.43
CA VAL A 88 -14.17 -5.87 -3.75
C VAL A 88 -13.42 -6.66 -4.83
N LEU A 89 -12.22 -7.17 -4.50
CA LEU A 89 -11.42 -7.95 -5.46
C LEU A 89 -11.99 -9.35 -5.74
N ARG A 90 -12.78 -9.91 -4.81
CA ARG A 90 -13.50 -11.17 -5.05
C ARG A 90 -14.70 -10.96 -5.96
N ASP A 91 -15.40 -9.85 -5.78
CA ASP A 91 -16.62 -9.53 -6.54
C ASP A 91 -16.30 -9.02 -7.95
N THR A 92 -15.11 -8.43 -8.16
CA THR A 92 -14.66 -7.93 -9.47
C THR A 92 -13.29 -8.51 -9.85
N PRO A 93 -13.22 -9.73 -10.42
CA PRO A 93 -11.96 -10.39 -10.76
C PRO A 93 -11.09 -9.62 -11.77
N GLU A 94 -11.72 -8.90 -12.72
CA GLU A 94 -11.02 -8.10 -13.72
C GLU A 94 -10.24 -6.95 -13.07
N LEU A 95 -10.76 -6.40 -11.96
CA LEU A 95 -10.08 -5.36 -11.20
C LEU A 95 -8.77 -5.87 -10.62
N ALA A 96 -8.71 -7.12 -10.15
CA ALA A 96 -7.47 -7.70 -9.63
C ALA A 96 -6.35 -7.74 -10.69
N ALA A 97 -6.70 -8.05 -11.95
CA ALA A 97 -5.75 -8.05 -13.06
C ALA A 97 -5.26 -6.63 -13.40
N GLU A 98 -6.18 -5.65 -13.40
CA GLU A 98 -5.85 -4.24 -13.63
C GLU A 98 -4.93 -3.69 -12.53
N LEU A 99 -5.22 -3.97 -11.26
CA LEU A 99 -4.36 -3.54 -10.14
C LEU A 99 -3.00 -4.24 -10.18
N SER A 100 -2.94 -5.51 -10.58
CA SER A 100 -1.66 -6.21 -10.77
C SER A 100 -0.81 -5.53 -11.84
N ALA A 101 -1.41 -5.06 -12.93
CA ALA A 101 -0.69 -4.32 -13.97
C ALA A 101 -0.13 -2.99 -13.43
N LEU A 102 -0.94 -2.21 -12.70
CA LEU A 102 -0.49 -0.96 -12.05
C LEU A 102 0.66 -1.18 -11.06
N LEU A 103 0.65 -2.30 -10.34
CA LEU A 103 1.72 -2.66 -9.41
C LEU A 103 3.01 -3.08 -10.13
N ARG A 104 2.91 -3.69 -11.32
CA ARG A 104 4.06 -4.07 -12.16
C ARG A 104 4.68 -2.89 -12.90
N GLU A 105 4.00 -1.74 -13.00
CA GLU A 105 4.61 -0.50 -13.47
C GLU A 105 5.73 -0.03 -12.53
N ARG A 106 5.78 -0.55 -11.30
CA ARG A 106 6.98 -0.46 -10.47
C ARG A 106 7.93 -1.61 -10.81
N PRO A 107 9.25 -1.36 -10.80
CA PRO A 107 10.19 -2.46 -10.78
C PRO A 107 9.84 -3.35 -9.59
N ALA A 108 9.55 -4.63 -9.82
CA ALA A 108 9.35 -5.59 -8.76
C ALA A 108 10.65 -5.64 -7.94
N VAL A 109 10.63 -5.06 -6.75
CA VAL A 109 11.81 -5.05 -5.88
C VAL A 109 11.81 -6.36 -5.12
N GLN A 110 12.43 -7.36 -5.73
CA GLN A 110 12.59 -8.68 -5.17
C GLN A 110 14.04 -8.90 -4.79
N ALA A 111 14.25 -9.56 -3.65
CA ALA A 111 15.55 -10.06 -3.25
C ALA A 111 15.37 -11.46 -2.68
N GLY A 112 16.28 -12.38 -3.00
CA GLY A 112 16.20 -13.77 -2.60
C GLY A 112 17.59 -14.39 -2.47
N GLY A 113 17.79 -15.19 -1.42
CA GLY A 113 19.09 -15.73 -1.02
C GLY A 113 19.54 -15.21 0.35
N ALA A 114 20.59 -15.81 0.90
CA ALA A 114 21.18 -15.35 2.16
C ALA A 114 21.63 -13.88 2.04
N HIS A 115 21.39 -13.08 3.09
CA HIS A 115 21.78 -11.66 3.16
C HIS A 115 21.09 -10.73 2.14
N SER A 116 20.03 -11.20 1.50
CA SER A 116 19.30 -10.44 0.49
C SER A 116 18.52 -9.25 1.05
N VAL A 117 18.61 -8.11 0.37
CA VAL A 117 17.79 -6.91 0.63
C VAL A 117 17.20 -6.40 -0.66
N ALA A 118 15.91 -6.10 -0.61
CA ALA A 118 15.21 -5.36 -1.63
C ALA A 118 14.75 -4.02 -1.00
N LEU A 119 15.15 -2.90 -1.59
CA LEU A 119 14.72 -1.56 -1.17
C LEU A 119 13.96 -0.90 -2.32
N GLY A 120 12.66 -0.70 -2.15
CA GLY A 120 11.78 -0.09 -3.14
C GLY A 120 11.47 1.39 -2.91
N GLY A 121 12.40 2.13 -2.32
CA GLY A 121 12.28 3.54 -1.98
C GLY A 121 13.59 4.07 -1.40
N ASP A 122 13.52 5.13 -0.59
CA ASP A 122 14.71 5.73 0.01
C ASP A 122 15.04 5.13 1.39
N ASN A 123 16.33 4.96 1.66
CA ASN A 123 16.85 4.67 2.98
C ASN A 123 17.90 5.73 3.31
N SER A 124 17.66 6.53 4.35
CA SER A 124 18.60 7.55 4.84
C SER A 124 19.52 7.07 5.96
N GLY A 125 19.49 5.78 6.28
CA GLY A 125 20.29 5.13 7.31
C GLY A 125 21.11 3.94 6.78
N ILE A 126 21.53 3.05 7.68
CA ILE A 126 22.36 1.90 7.33
C ILE A 126 21.50 0.65 7.15
N ILE A 127 21.59 0.00 5.99
CA ILE A 127 21.11 -1.37 5.76
C ILE A 127 22.31 -2.32 5.92
N SER A 128 22.19 -3.29 6.81
CA SER A 128 23.26 -4.23 7.14
C SER A 128 22.71 -5.65 7.23
N THR A 129 23.16 -6.53 6.33
CA THR A 129 22.58 -7.89 6.17
C THR A 129 23.57 -9.03 6.21
N GLY A 130 24.86 -8.75 6.35
CA GLY A 130 25.91 -9.76 6.46
C GLY A 130 25.98 -10.40 7.86
N GLU A 131 26.49 -11.63 7.93
CA GLU A 131 26.90 -12.24 9.19
C GLU A 131 28.13 -11.51 9.75
N GLY A 132 28.10 -11.17 11.05
CA GLY A 132 29.17 -10.43 11.72
C GLY A 132 29.19 -8.92 11.44
N ALA A 133 28.12 -8.36 10.88
CA ALA A 133 28.10 -6.94 10.56
C ALA A 133 28.07 -6.06 11.82
N THR A 134 28.97 -5.07 11.90
CA THR A 134 29.05 -4.08 12.99
C THR A 134 28.92 -2.69 12.39
N ASN A 135 27.93 -1.93 12.84
CA ASN A 135 27.71 -0.54 12.43
C ASN A 135 28.11 0.38 13.61
N THR A 136 29.14 1.19 13.44
CA THR A 136 29.56 2.16 14.46
C THR A 136 29.33 3.58 13.93
N LEU A 137 28.48 4.34 14.61
CA LEU A 137 28.24 5.76 14.32
C LEU A 137 29.08 6.60 15.28
N HIS A 138 29.87 7.51 14.75
CA HIS A 138 30.53 8.55 15.54
C HIS A 138 29.81 9.86 15.23
N GLN A 139 29.33 10.54 16.28
CA GLN A 139 28.69 11.86 16.20
C GLN A 139 29.73 12.96 16.08
#